data_AF-A0A7X7UUF4-F1
#
_entry.id   AF-A0A7X7UUF4-F1
#
_cell.length_a   1.000
_cell.length_b   1.000
_cell.length_c   1.000
_cell.angle_alpha   90.00
_cell.angle_beta   90.00
_cell.angle_gamma   90.00
#
_symmetry.space_group_name_H-M   'P 1'
#
loop_
_entity.id
_entity.type
_entity.pdbx_description
1 polymer ?
#
loop_
_entity_poly.entity_id
_entity_poly.type
_entity_poly.pdbx_seq_one_letter_code
_entity_poly.pdbx_strand_id
1 'polypeptide(L)'
;MIRSFAAYHISNTPELFEKDEKPLSHWKYLNGWMPDMFHQGLLDININLTPYIPVPGQYEIKINPGKQDLISVSHAELVYDGERALDEFVTIKDSMVLINRTAQVTNETSILIKLTLSARDSVKESGSIFFRKIP
;
A
#
# COMPACT_ATOMS: atom_id res chain seq x y z
N MET A 1 -27.33 -1.58 25.61
CA MET A 1 -26.28 -1.12 26.55
C MET A 1 -25.59 -2.36 27.09
N ILE A 2 -24.47 -2.78 26.49
CA ILE A 2 -23.76 -4.01 26.87
C ILE A 2 -22.89 -3.68 28.10
N ARG A 3 -23.07 -4.46 29.17
CA ARG A 3 -22.40 -4.29 30.47
C ARG A 3 -21.33 -5.37 30.61
N SER A 4 -20.10 -4.91 30.89
CA SER A 4 -18.88 -5.64 31.29
C SER A 4 -18.33 -6.75 30.37
N PHE A 5 -17.08 -6.58 29.96
CA PHE A 5 -16.20 -7.66 29.52
C PHE A 5 -15.48 -8.25 30.75
N ALA A 6 -15.56 -9.57 30.93
CA ALA A 6 -14.72 -10.29 31.88
C ALA A 6 -13.57 -10.95 31.10
N ALA A 7 -12.34 -10.56 31.40
CA ALA A 7 -11.15 -11.24 30.87
C ALA A 7 -10.80 -12.41 31.80
N TYR A 8 -10.82 -13.63 31.27
CA TYR A 8 -10.37 -14.82 31.98
C TYR A 8 -8.87 -14.99 31.75
N HIS A 9 -8.08 -14.93 32.83
CA HIS A 9 -6.65 -15.21 32.79
C HIS A 9 -6.42 -16.72 32.77
N ILE A 10 -6.03 -17.27 31.62
CA ILE A 10 -5.71 -18.71 31.47
C ILE A 10 -4.20 -18.87 31.60
N SER A 11 -3.76 -19.54 32.66
CA SER A 11 -2.36 -19.66 33.09
C SER A 11 -1.45 -20.53 32.20
N ASN A 12 -1.93 -20.96 31.03
CA ASN A 12 -1.26 -21.97 30.20
C ASN A 12 -1.40 -21.70 28.69
N THR A 13 -1.59 -20.44 28.30
CA THR A 13 -1.38 -20.05 26.90
C THR A 13 0.11 -20.18 26.58
N PRO A 14 0.52 -20.96 25.56
CA PRO A 14 1.87 -20.88 25.06
C PRO A 14 2.12 -19.41 24.70
N GLU A 15 3.21 -18.83 25.20
CA GLU A 15 3.64 -17.50 24.79
C GLU A 15 3.67 -17.52 23.26
N LEU A 16 2.70 -16.83 22.65
CA LEU A 16 2.88 -16.31 21.31
C LEU A 16 4.09 -15.39 21.45
N PHE A 17 5.27 -15.92 21.15
CA PHE A 17 6.39 -15.08 20.78
C PHE A 17 5.91 -14.32 19.55
N GLU A 18 5.21 -13.21 19.76
CA GLU A 18 5.29 -12.08 18.86
C GLU A 18 6.78 -11.78 18.82
N LYS A 19 7.43 -12.38 17.83
CA LYS A 19 8.76 -11.98 17.43
C LYS A 19 8.61 -10.48 17.25
N ASP A 20 9.31 -9.70 18.08
CA ASP A 20 9.42 -8.25 17.94
C ASP A 20 9.96 -7.98 16.53
N GLU A 21 9.07 -8.00 15.53
CA GLU A 21 9.31 -7.46 14.21
C GLU A 21 9.47 -5.98 14.48
N LYS A 22 10.73 -5.57 14.70
CA LYS A 22 11.12 -4.16 14.73
C LYS A 22 10.32 -3.48 13.63
N PRO A 23 9.47 -2.50 13.96
CA PRO A 23 8.56 -1.94 12.98
C PRO A 23 9.41 -1.53 11.78
N LEU A 24 9.09 -2.10 10.62
CA LEU A 24 9.66 -1.70 9.33
C LEU A 24 9.10 -0.30 9.00
N SER A 25 9.45 0.69 9.82
CA SER A 25 9.04 2.09 9.78
C SER A 25 9.86 2.89 8.77
N HIS A 26 10.70 2.23 7.96
CA HIS A 26 11.47 2.87 6.92
C HIS A 26 10.76 2.71 5.58
N TRP A 27 10.53 3.84 4.92
CA TRP A 27 10.05 3.90 3.54
C TRP A 27 10.98 3.11 2.62
N LYS A 28 10.43 2.12 1.93
CA LYS A 28 11.11 1.35 0.88
C LYS A 28 10.77 1.95 -0.48
N TYR A 29 11.76 2.10 -1.34
CA TYR A 29 11.52 2.48 -2.73
C TYR A 29 10.79 1.33 -3.47
N LEU A 30 9.71 1.66 -4.18
CA LEU A 30 8.98 0.71 -5.03
C LEU A 30 9.25 0.94 -6.51
N ASN A 31 9.07 2.16 -6.97
CA ASN A 31 9.15 2.52 -8.38
C ASN A 31 9.34 4.03 -8.54
N GLY A 32 9.48 4.52 -9.76
CA GLY A 32 9.53 5.93 -10.09
C GLY A 32 9.04 6.17 -11.51
N TRP A 33 9.01 7.44 -11.91
CA TRP A 33 8.62 7.83 -13.26
C TRP A 33 9.50 8.93 -13.81
N MET A 34 9.54 9.01 -15.13
CA MET A 34 10.12 10.11 -15.89
C MET A 34 9.01 10.92 -16.58
N PRO A 35 9.25 12.21 -16.90
CA PRO A 35 8.24 13.08 -17.50
C PRO A 35 7.60 12.54 -18.79
N ASP A 36 8.38 11.86 -19.62
CA ASP A 36 8.00 11.29 -20.91
C ASP A 36 7.09 10.06 -20.80
N MET A 37 6.96 9.47 -19.61
CA MET A 37 6.04 8.36 -19.36
C MET A 37 4.57 8.82 -19.28
N PHE A 38 4.32 10.13 -19.14
CA PHE A 38 2.96 10.66 -19.15
C PHE A 38 2.44 10.82 -20.58
N HIS A 39 1.32 10.15 -20.87
CA HIS A 39 0.60 10.28 -22.13
C HIS A 39 -0.74 10.97 -21.87
N GLN A 40 -0.96 12.11 -22.53
CA GLN A 40 -2.16 12.94 -22.35
C GLN A 40 -2.44 13.31 -20.87
N GLY A 41 -1.39 13.51 -20.08
CA GLY A 41 -1.50 13.86 -18.66
C GLY A 41 -1.79 12.69 -17.73
N LEU A 42 -1.79 11.45 -18.24
CA LEU A 42 -1.99 10.24 -17.45
C LEU A 42 -0.75 9.32 -17.50
N LEU A 43 -0.53 8.60 -16.42
CA LEU A 43 0.49 7.56 -16.30
C LEU A 43 -0.07 6.37 -15.53
N ASP A 44 -0.10 5.21 -16.18
CA ASP A 44 -0.48 3.94 -15.55
C ASP A 44 0.76 3.16 -15.11
N ILE A 45 0.77 2.72 -13.84
CA ILE A 45 1.88 1.99 -13.22
C ILE A 45 1.33 0.73 -12.56
N ASN A 46 1.92 -0.42 -12.92
CA ASN A 46 1.64 -1.69 -12.26
C ASN A 46 2.83 -2.07 -11.36
N ILE A 47 2.59 -2.30 -10.08
CA ILE A 47 3.62 -2.64 -9.10
C ILE A 47 3.30 -3.99 -8.46
N ASN A 48 4.27 -4.90 -8.47
CA ASN A 48 4.18 -6.16 -7.75
C ASN A 48 4.51 -5.95 -6.26
N LEU A 49 3.48 -6.05 -5.42
CA LEU A 49 3.58 -5.89 -3.97
C LEU A 49 3.80 -7.21 -3.21
N THR A 50 3.78 -8.35 -3.91
CA THR A 50 3.99 -9.68 -3.31
C THR A 50 5.21 -9.75 -2.38
N PRO A 51 6.41 -9.28 -2.77
CA PRO A 51 7.57 -9.35 -1.88
C PRO A 51 7.55 -8.31 -0.74
N TYR A 52 6.60 -7.36 -0.76
CA TYR A 52 6.53 -6.25 0.19
C TYR A 52 5.45 -6.43 1.27
N ILE A 53 4.44 -7.27 1.02
CA ILE A 53 3.31 -7.51 1.93
C ILE A 53 3.32 -8.98 2.36
N PRO A 54 4.20 -9.41 3.29
CA PRO A 54 4.34 -10.81 3.70
C PRO A 54 3.26 -11.29 4.69
N VAL A 55 2.53 -10.38 5.33
CA VAL A 55 1.57 -10.68 6.40
C VAL A 55 0.30 -9.84 6.27
N PRO A 56 -0.79 -10.18 6.97
CA PRO A 56 -1.91 -9.25 7.15
C PRO A 56 -1.45 -7.97 7.86
N GLY A 57 -2.11 -6.84 7.56
CA GLY A 57 -1.79 -5.56 8.16
C GLY A 57 -2.22 -4.36 7.30
N GLN A 58 -1.89 -3.18 7.78
CA GLN A 58 -2.09 -1.93 7.06
C GLN A 58 -0.78 -1.47 6.43
N TYR A 59 -0.88 -0.98 5.19
CA TYR A 59 0.26 -0.58 4.39
C TYR A 59 -0.01 0.76 3.73
N GLU A 60 1.06 1.50 3.45
CA GLU A 60 0.96 2.82 2.84
C GLU A 60 1.93 2.90 1.67
N ILE A 61 1.41 3.38 0.54
CA ILE A 61 2.19 3.80 -0.61
C ILE A 61 2.17 5.32 -0.67
N LYS A 62 3.36 5.93 -0.75
CA LYS A 62 3.52 7.38 -0.88
C LYS A 62 4.02 7.72 -2.27
N ILE A 63 3.30 8.63 -2.93
CA ILE A 63 3.69 9.23 -4.20
C ILE A 63 4.43 10.52 -3.87
N ASN A 64 5.68 10.63 -4.31
CA ASN A 64 6.50 11.82 -4.15
C ASN A 64 6.77 12.45 -5.53
N PRO A 65 6.10 13.56 -5.87
CA PRO A 65 6.16 14.12 -7.21
C PRO A 65 7.37 15.02 -7.48
N GLY A 66 8.34 15.09 -6.57
CA GLY A 66 9.51 15.96 -6.73
C GLY A 66 9.23 17.37 -6.24
N LYS A 67 9.69 18.40 -6.97
CA LYS A 67 9.55 19.81 -6.55
C LYS A 67 8.20 20.43 -6.92
N GLN A 68 7.34 19.71 -7.64
CA GLN A 68 6.03 20.21 -8.07
C GLN A 68 4.88 19.29 -7.61
N ASP A 69 3.91 19.88 -6.91
CA ASP A 69 2.71 19.20 -6.39
C ASP A 69 1.59 19.10 -7.46
N LEU A 70 1.96 18.79 -8.70
CA LEU A 70 1.07 18.79 -9.87
C LEU A 70 0.53 17.40 -10.22
N ILE A 71 0.99 16.37 -9.51
CA ILE A 71 0.67 14.96 -9.73
C ILE A 71 -0.25 14.49 -8.61
N SER A 72 -1.34 13.81 -8.96
CA SER A 72 -2.24 13.19 -8.00
C SER A 72 -2.62 11.77 -8.42
N VAL A 73 -2.94 10.91 -7.46
CA VAL A 73 -3.45 9.57 -7.75
C VAL A 73 -4.90 9.69 -8.15
N SER A 74 -5.22 9.42 -9.41
CA SER A 74 -6.61 9.43 -9.90
C SER A 74 -7.30 8.08 -9.71
N HIS A 75 -6.54 6.98 -9.74
CA HIS A 75 -7.07 5.64 -9.56
C HIS A 75 -6.05 4.72 -8.89
N ALA A 76 -6.55 3.79 -8.09
CA ALA A 76 -5.78 2.74 -7.45
C ALA A 76 -6.65 1.48 -7.37
N GLU A 77 -6.16 0.38 -7.91
CA GLU A 77 -6.81 -0.93 -7.88
C GLU A 77 -5.82 -1.96 -7.34
N LEU A 78 -6.26 -2.75 -6.38
CA LEU A 78 -5.49 -3.89 -5.88
C LEU A 78 -6.06 -5.16 -6.47
N VAL A 79 -5.16 -6.04 -6.90
CA VAL A 79 -5.48 -7.32 -7.52
C VAL A 79 -4.78 -8.40 -6.70
N TYR A 80 -5.57 -9.33 -6.17
CA TYR A 80 -5.13 -10.52 -5.47
C TYR A 80 -5.37 -11.73 -6.36
N ASP A 81 -4.33 -12.50 -6.65
CA ASP A 81 -4.47 -13.76 -7.41
C ASP A 81 -5.15 -13.60 -8.78
N GLY A 82 -4.92 -12.44 -9.41
CA GLY A 82 -5.54 -12.07 -10.68
C GLY A 82 -6.95 -11.48 -10.56
N GLU A 83 -7.56 -11.55 -9.38
CA GLU A 83 -8.90 -11.03 -9.09
C GLU A 83 -8.84 -9.65 -8.44
N ARG A 84 -9.75 -8.76 -8.86
CA ARG A 84 -9.86 -7.43 -8.28
C ARG A 84 -10.31 -7.53 -6.82
N ALA A 85 -9.57 -6.87 -5.93
CA ALA A 85 -9.94 -6.73 -4.52
C ALA A 85 -11.15 -5.81 -4.36
N LEU A 86 -11.87 -5.97 -3.24
CA LEU A 86 -12.92 -5.02 -2.86
C LEU A 86 -12.33 -3.61 -2.66
N ASP A 87 -13.11 -2.60 -3.05
CA ASP A 87 -12.69 -1.20 -2.98
C ASP A 87 -12.36 -0.75 -1.55
N GLU A 88 -12.90 -1.41 -0.52
CA GLU A 88 -12.59 -1.13 0.89
C GLU A 88 -11.16 -1.47 1.32
N PHE A 89 -10.45 -2.29 0.54
CA PHE A 89 -9.06 -2.66 0.82
C PHE A 89 -8.05 -1.65 0.27
N VAL A 90 -8.49 -0.67 -0.52
CA VAL A 90 -7.63 0.38 -1.08
C VAL A 90 -8.29 1.74 -0.90
N THR A 91 -7.59 2.68 -0.28
CA THR A 91 -8.08 4.05 -0.15
C THR A 91 -7.04 5.03 -0.63
N ILE A 92 -7.43 5.93 -1.54
CA ILE A 92 -6.60 7.06 -1.94
C ILE A 92 -6.86 8.21 -0.97
N LYS A 93 -5.80 8.78 -0.41
CA LYS A 93 -5.84 9.97 0.43
C LYS A 93 -4.70 10.89 0.03
N ASP A 94 -5.02 12.01 -0.62
CA ASP A 94 -4.05 12.96 -1.15
C ASP A 94 -3.02 12.25 -2.07
N SER A 95 -1.73 12.34 -1.74
CA SER A 95 -0.62 11.67 -2.44
C SER A 95 -0.26 10.32 -1.83
N MET A 96 -1.20 9.68 -1.13
CA MET A 96 -1.03 8.39 -0.47
C MET A 96 -2.09 7.39 -0.92
N VAL A 97 -1.70 6.13 -0.97
CA VAL A 97 -2.59 4.99 -1.16
C VAL A 97 -2.44 4.08 0.04
N LEU A 98 -3.53 3.94 0.80
CA LEU A 98 -3.64 3.06 1.95
C LEU A 98 -4.15 1.71 1.48
N ILE A 99 -3.49 0.65 1.92
CA ILE A 99 -3.88 -0.73 1.63
C ILE A 99 -4.18 -1.40 2.96
N ASN A 100 -5.37 -1.94 3.10
CA ASN A 100 -5.74 -2.77 4.22
C ASN A 100 -5.78 -4.23 3.77
N ARG A 101 -5.00 -5.09 4.43
CA ARG A 101 -4.98 -6.51 4.12
C ARG A 101 -5.36 -7.33 5.34
N THR A 102 -6.37 -8.18 5.16
CA THR A 102 -6.95 -9.00 6.23
C THR A 102 -6.53 -10.47 6.19
N ALA A 103 -6.02 -10.98 5.06
CA ALA A 103 -5.68 -12.39 4.88
C ALA A 103 -4.17 -12.65 4.68
N GLN A 104 -3.69 -13.79 5.17
CA GLN A 104 -2.28 -14.20 5.12
C GLN A 104 -1.88 -14.62 3.69
N VAL A 105 -0.65 -14.27 3.27
CA VAL A 105 -0.04 -14.70 2.00
C VAL A 105 0.33 -16.17 2.13
N THR A 106 -0.13 -17.05 1.23
CA THR A 106 0.57 -18.32 0.98
C THR A 106 1.62 -18.07 -0.09
N ASN A 107 2.61 -18.96 -0.28
CA ASN A 107 3.64 -18.78 -1.32
C ASN A 107 3.08 -18.65 -2.76
N GLU A 108 1.79 -18.85 -2.94
CA GLU A 108 1.07 -18.78 -4.21
C GLU A 108 0.31 -17.46 -4.39
N THR A 109 0.19 -16.64 -3.34
CA THR A 109 -0.60 -15.41 -3.41
C THR A 109 0.17 -14.30 -4.14
N SER A 110 -0.39 -13.80 -5.22
CA SER A 110 0.12 -12.64 -5.97
C SER A 110 -0.64 -11.38 -5.59
N ILE A 111 0.09 -10.26 -5.48
CA ILE A 111 -0.47 -8.97 -5.12
C ILE A 111 0.06 -7.93 -6.09
N LEU A 112 -0.84 -7.36 -6.87
CA LEU A 112 -0.53 -6.30 -7.82
C LEU A 112 -1.33 -5.06 -7.43
N ILE A 113 -0.68 -3.91 -7.41
CA ILE A 113 -1.39 -2.64 -7.40
C ILE A 113 -1.25 -1.98 -8.76
N LYS A 114 -2.37 -1.56 -9.32
CA LYS A 114 -2.46 -0.72 -10.50
C LYS A 114 -2.74 0.70 -10.03
N LEU A 115 -1.90 1.64 -10.41
CA LEU A 115 -2.03 3.05 -10.07
C LEU A 115 -2.16 3.86 -11.35
N THR A 116 -3.11 4.77 -11.40
CA THR A 116 -3.16 5.82 -12.41
C THR A 116 -2.82 7.14 -11.74
N LEU A 117 -1.76 7.77 -12.23
CA LEU A 117 -1.36 9.12 -11.85
C LEU A 117 -1.90 10.10 -12.88
N SER A 118 -2.41 11.23 -12.40
CA SER A 118 -2.89 12.33 -13.22
C SER A 118 -2.05 13.57 -12.96
N ALA A 119 -1.66 14.25 -14.04
CA ALA A 119 -0.95 15.51 -14.01
C ALA A 119 -1.89 16.64 -14.43
N ARG A 120 -1.91 17.75 -13.66
CA ARG A 120 -2.71 18.93 -14.02
C ARG A 120 -2.11 19.74 -15.17
N ASP A 121 -0.79 19.71 -15.30
CA ASP A 121 0.00 20.42 -16.30
C ASP A 121 1.10 19.49 -16.87
N SER A 122 1.88 20.00 -17.82
CA SER A 122 3.04 19.28 -18.36
C SER A 122 4.04 18.93 -17.27
N VAL A 123 4.25 17.63 -17.05
CA VAL A 123 5.25 17.09 -16.12
C VAL A 123 6.64 17.41 -16.66
N LYS A 124 7.52 17.96 -15.81
CA LYS A 124 8.91 18.29 -16.16
C LYS A 124 9.95 17.60 -15.29
N GLU A 125 9.53 17.01 -14.18
CA GLU A 125 10.40 16.36 -13.21
C GLU A 125 10.04 14.89 -13.05
N SER A 126 11.03 14.08 -12.70
CA SER A 126 10.83 12.70 -12.27
C SER A 126 10.27 12.66 -10.85
N GLY A 127 9.58 11.57 -10.54
CA GLY A 127 9.10 11.31 -9.19
C GLY A 127 9.30 9.87 -8.77
N SER A 128 8.96 9.60 -7.52
CA SER A 128 9.25 8.32 -6.86
C SER A 128 8.06 7.84 -6.05
N ILE A 129 7.93 6.53 -5.96
CA ILE A 129 6.90 5.80 -5.23
C ILE A 129 7.57 5.00 -4.13
N PHE A 130 7.07 5.16 -2.91
CA PHE A 130 7.59 4.51 -1.72
C PHE A 130 6.51 3.69 -1.03
N PHE A 131 6.93 2.73 -0.21
CA PHE A 131 6.04 1.83 0.53
C PHE A 131 6.51 1.63 1.96
N ARG A 132 5.56 1.47 2.88
CA ARG A 132 5.83 1.02 4.25
C ARG A 132 4.67 0.21 4.82
N LYS A 133 4.97 -0.61 5.82
CA LYS A 133 3.97 -1.18 6.73
C LYS A 133 3.65 -0.13 7.79
N ILE A 134 2.37 0.09 8.07
CA ILE A 134 1.94 0.93 9.19
C ILE A 134 2.07 0.08 10.46
N PRO A 135 2.78 0.57 11.50
CA PRO A 135 2.94 -0.13 12.76
C PRO A 135 1.63 -0.26 13.53
#